data_AF-A0A1H3IZL7-F1
#
_entry.id   AF-A0A1H3IZL7-F1
#
_cell.length_a   1.000
_cell.length_b   1.000
_cell.length_c   1.000
_cell.angle_alpha   90.00
_cell.angle_beta   90.00
_cell.angle_gamma   90.00
#
_symmetry.space_group_name_H-M   'P 1'
#
loop_
_entity.id
_entity.type
_entity.pdbx_description
1 polymer ?
#
loop_
_entity_poly.entity_id
_entity_poly.type
_entity_poly.pdbx_seq_one_letter_code
_entity_poly.pdbx_strand_id
1 'polypeptide(L)'
;MRIPLFLHLLGVVIWVGGMFFAYMALRPTAAQLLEPSMRLKLWQGVFSRFFPWVFLSVGLILASGLYMVMQMGGFMAVGLYIHLMFVLGLLMMLIFIYVFFSAFKKLNYHIARDEWPSAGIALGQIRLLIGINLILGIVTITVAVLGGST
;
A
#
# COMPACT_ATOMS: atom_id res chain seq x y z
N MET A 1 4.94 21.00 -13.86
CA MET A 1 5.18 20.24 -12.62
C MET A 1 3.99 20.16 -11.65
N ARG A 2 3.11 21.16 -11.52
CA ARG A 2 2.06 21.17 -10.48
C ARG A 2 1.04 20.02 -10.55
N ILE A 3 0.47 19.75 -11.73
CA ILE A 3 -0.56 18.70 -11.89
C ILE A 3 0.02 17.28 -11.64
N PRO A 4 1.16 16.87 -12.25
CA PRO A 4 1.77 15.58 -11.96
C PRO A 4 2.09 15.39 -10.48
N LEU A 5 2.66 16.42 -9.83
CA LEU A 5 2.95 16.37 -8.40
C LEU A 5 1.68 16.18 -7.56
N PHE A 6 0.60 16.90 -7.88
CA PHE A 6 -0.68 16.74 -7.21
C PHE A 6 -1.22 15.31 -7.33
N LEU A 7 -1.22 14.74 -8.53
CA LEU A 7 -1.67 13.36 -8.76
C LEU A 7 -0.79 12.34 -8.03
N HIS A 8 0.53 12.57 -8.01
CA HIS A 8 1.49 11.74 -7.29
C HIS A 8 1.17 11.72 -5.79
N LEU A 9 1.07 12.90 -5.18
CA LEU A 9 0.78 13.04 -3.76
C LEU A 9 -0.61 12.51 -3.40
N LEU A 10 -1.62 12.69 -4.25
CA LEU A 10 -2.96 12.13 -4.03
C LEU A 10 -2.92 10.60 -3.93
N GLY A 11 -2.18 9.94 -4.83
CA GLY A 11 -1.98 8.50 -4.76
C GLY A 11 -1.25 8.08 -3.47
N VAL A 12 -0.20 8.82 -3.08
CA VAL A 12 0.53 8.55 -1.83
C VAL A 12 -0.38 8.68 -0.60
N VAL A 13 -1.17 9.76 -0.53
CA VAL A 13 -2.10 10.02 0.59
C VAL A 13 -3.14 8.91 0.71
N ILE A 14 -3.76 8.51 -0.40
CA ILE A 14 -4.79 7.46 -0.38
C ILE A 14 -4.18 6.13 0.05
N TRP A 15 -3.05 5.75 -0.54
CA TRP A 15 -2.47 4.44 -0.29
C TRP A 15 -1.79 4.36 1.09
N VAL A 16 -0.81 5.22 1.36
CA VAL A 16 -0.06 5.20 2.63
C VAL A 16 -0.96 5.60 3.80
N GLY A 17 -1.79 6.63 3.62
CA GLY A 17 -2.77 7.05 4.63
C GLY A 17 -3.81 5.97 4.92
N GLY A 18 -4.31 5.28 3.89
CA GLY A 18 -5.23 4.16 4.06
C GLY A 18 -4.60 2.97 4.80
N MET A 19 -3.34 2.64 4.51
CA MET A 19 -2.59 1.62 5.26
C MET A 19 -2.39 2.03 6.72
N PHE A 20 -2.04 3.29 6.96
CA PHE A 20 -1.86 3.83 8.31
C PHE A 20 -3.17 3.73 9.12
N PHE A 21 -4.28 4.20 8.56
CA PHE A 21 -5.60 4.10 9.19
C PHE A 21 -5.99 2.65 9.47
N ALA A 22 -5.80 1.76 8.49
CA ALA A 22 -6.12 0.34 8.62
C ALA A 22 -5.34 -0.31 9.77
N TYR A 23 -4.05 0.02 9.92
CA TYR A 23 -3.18 -0.59 10.90
C TYR A 23 -3.34 0.01 12.31
N MET A 24 -3.45 1.33 12.41
CA MET A 24 -3.43 2.06 13.69
C MET A 24 -4.80 2.23 14.32
N ALA A 25 -5.87 2.33 13.53
CA ALA A 25 -7.21 2.57 14.04
C ALA A 25 -8.12 1.36 13.81
N LEU A 26 -8.33 0.97 12.54
CA LEU A 26 -9.33 -0.05 12.21
C LEU A 26 -9.00 -1.42 12.83
N ARG A 27 -7.74 -1.84 12.76
CA ARG A 27 -7.30 -3.13 13.30
C ARG A 27 -7.54 -3.28 14.80
N PRO A 28 -7.01 -2.42 15.69
CA PRO A 28 -7.23 -2.57 17.13
C PRO A 28 -8.71 -2.47 17.50
N THR A 29 -9.45 -1.54 16.89
CA THR A 29 -10.90 -1.41 17.14
C THR A 29 -11.66 -2.68 16.73
N ALA A 30 -11.38 -3.25 15.56
CA ALA A 30 -11.99 -4.51 15.14
C ALA A 30 -11.58 -5.69 16.03
N ALA A 31 -10.35 -5.71 16.54
CA ALA A 31 -9.89 -6.74 17.46
C ALA A 31 -10.60 -6.68 18.83
N GLN A 32 -10.98 -5.48 19.27
CA GLN A 32 -11.68 -5.25 20.54
C GLN A 32 -13.19 -5.51 20.45
N LEU A 33 -13.84 -5.10 19.36
CA LEU A 33 -15.31 -5.06 19.29
C LEU A 33 -15.93 -6.30 18.64
N LEU A 34 -15.19 -7.08 17.86
CA LEU A 34 -15.75 -8.12 17.01
C LEU A 34 -15.18 -9.50 17.34
N GLU A 35 -16.06 -10.50 17.28
CA GLU A 35 -15.67 -11.91 17.34
C GLU A 35 -14.78 -12.32 16.13
N PRO A 36 -13.96 -13.38 16.26
CA PRO A 36 -12.97 -13.74 15.24
C PRO A 36 -13.52 -13.88 13.81
N SER A 37 -14.67 -14.53 13.62
CA SER A 37 -15.29 -14.74 12.30
C SER A 37 -15.82 -13.43 11.70
N MET A 38 -16.45 -12.57 12.52
CA MET A 38 -16.91 -11.25 12.10
C MET A 38 -15.75 -10.35 11.68
N ARG A 39 -14.61 -10.40 12.39
CA ARG A 39 -13.40 -9.66 11.99
C ARG A 39 -12.89 -10.08 10.62
N LEU A 40 -12.90 -11.38 10.32
CA LEU A 40 -12.45 -11.89 9.01
C LEU A 40 -13.34 -11.37 7.88
N LYS A 41 -14.66 -11.40 8.05
CA LYS A 41 -15.63 -10.85 7.09
C LYS A 41 -15.50 -9.33 6.94
N LEU A 42 -15.27 -8.60 8.03
CA LEU A 42 -14.98 -7.15 7.99
C LEU A 42 -13.76 -6.89 7.11
N TRP A 43 -12.64 -7.58 7.37
CA TRP A 43 -11.41 -7.38 6.60
C TRP A 43 -11.54 -7.77 5.14
N GLN A 44 -12.26 -8.85 4.82
CA GLN A 44 -12.63 -9.17 3.44
C GLN A 44 -13.36 -8.00 2.76
N GLY A 45 -14.36 -7.43 3.43
CA GLY A 45 -15.14 -6.31 2.89
C GLY A 45 -14.35 -5.00 2.77
N VAL A 46 -13.43 -4.74 3.70
CA VAL A 46 -12.56 -3.56 3.66
C VAL A 46 -11.56 -3.68 2.52
N PHE A 47 -10.88 -4.82 2.39
CA PHE A 47 -9.89 -5.04 1.34
C PHE A 47 -10.52 -5.05 -0.06
N SER A 48 -11.70 -5.65 -0.24
CA SER A 48 -12.38 -5.65 -1.54
C SER A 48 -12.72 -4.25 -2.04
N ARG A 49 -12.97 -3.30 -1.13
CA ARG A 49 -13.23 -1.90 -1.45
C ARG A 49 -11.96 -1.08 -1.57
N PHE A 50 -10.95 -1.33 -0.73
CA PHE A 50 -9.74 -0.53 -0.68
C PHE A 50 -8.73 -0.89 -1.78
N PHE A 51 -8.57 -2.17 -2.15
CA PHE A 51 -7.57 -2.58 -3.12
C PHE A 51 -7.73 -1.99 -4.54
N PRO A 52 -8.95 -1.77 -5.07
CA PRO A 52 -9.12 -0.99 -6.30
C PRO A 52 -8.53 0.43 -6.21
N TRP A 53 -8.70 1.11 -5.06
CA TRP A 53 -8.09 2.42 -4.82
C TRP A 53 -6.57 2.35 -4.72
N VAL A 54 -6.02 1.25 -4.19
CA VAL A 54 -4.57 1.02 -4.18
C VAL A 54 -4.03 0.83 -5.59
N PHE A 55 -4.69 0.05 -6.45
CA PHE A 55 -4.31 -0.06 -7.86
C PHE A 55 -4.32 1.29 -8.58
N LEU A 56 -5.38 2.09 -8.38
CA LEU A 56 -5.45 3.44 -8.92
C LEU A 56 -4.31 4.31 -8.41
N SER A 57 -4.01 4.25 -7.11
CA SER A 57 -2.93 5.01 -6.47
C SER A 57 -1.56 4.62 -7.03
N VAL A 58 -1.27 3.33 -7.19
CA VAL A 58 -0.03 2.84 -7.83
C VAL A 58 0.11 3.39 -9.24
N GLY A 59 -0.97 3.33 -10.03
CA GLY A 59 -0.99 3.88 -11.39
C GLY A 59 -0.72 5.38 -11.42
N LEU A 60 -1.39 6.15 -10.57
CA LEU A 60 -1.18 7.59 -10.44
C LEU A 60 0.26 7.93 -10.04
N ILE A 61 0.80 7.28 -9.02
CA ILE A 61 2.16 7.49 -8.51
C ILE A 61 3.20 7.21 -9.60
N LEU A 62 3.13 6.04 -10.25
CA LEU A 62 4.12 5.66 -11.26
C LEU A 62 4.04 6.54 -12.51
N ALA A 63 2.82 6.76 -13.04
CA ALA A 63 2.65 7.55 -14.25
C ALA A 63 3.10 9.00 -14.03
N SER A 64 2.68 9.62 -12.93
CA SER A 64 3.09 11.00 -12.61
C SER A 64 4.57 11.10 -12.23
N GLY A 65 5.11 10.14 -11.50
CA GLY A 65 6.52 10.11 -11.07
C GLY A 65 7.47 9.97 -12.25
N LEU A 66 7.22 9.01 -13.13
CA LEU A 66 8.00 8.82 -14.36
C LEU A 66 7.89 10.03 -15.28
N TYR A 67 6.69 10.62 -15.42
CA TYR A 67 6.53 11.85 -16.17
C TYR A 67 7.39 12.99 -15.61
N MET A 68 7.38 13.20 -14.29
CA MET A 68 8.23 14.22 -13.66
C MET A 68 9.72 13.94 -13.90
N VAL A 69 10.18 12.69 -13.79
CA VAL A 69 11.57 12.31 -14.08
C VAL A 69 11.95 12.64 -15.52
N MET A 70 11.09 12.36 -16.49
CA MET A 70 11.33 12.72 -17.89
C MET A 70 11.45 14.23 -18.09
N GLN A 71 10.59 15.01 -17.44
CA GLN A 71 10.65 16.49 -17.48
C GLN A 71 11.90 17.05 -16.79
N MET A 72 12.52 16.30 -15.87
CA MET A 72 13.78 16.66 -15.20
C MET A 72 15.03 16.26 -16.01
N GLY A 73 14.87 15.77 -17.25
CA GLY A 73 15.99 15.32 -18.10
C GLY A 73 16.27 13.82 -18.03
N GLY A 74 15.38 13.03 -17.40
CA GLY A 74 15.48 11.58 -17.30
C GLY A 74 16.30 11.10 -16.10
N PHE A 75 16.41 9.78 -15.95
CA PHE A 75 17.06 9.15 -14.79
C PHE A 75 18.56 9.42 -14.66
N MET A 76 19.25 9.89 -15.71
CA MET A 76 20.66 10.30 -15.60
C MET A 76 20.83 11.70 -15.00
N ALA A 77 19.77 12.51 -14.97
CA ALA A 77 19.80 13.91 -14.54
C ALA A 77 19.25 14.12 -13.12
N VAL A 78 18.61 13.09 -12.53
CA VAL A 78 17.98 13.18 -11.20
C VAL A 78 18.93 12.74 -10.09
N GLY A 79 18.75 13.28 -8.89
CA GLY A 79 19.55 12.93 -7.72
C GLY A 79 19.27 11.52 -7.19
N LEU A 80 20.21 10.98 -6.39
CA LEU A 80 20.14 9.64 -5.81
C LEU A 80 18.84 9.37 -5.05
N TYR A 81 18.28 10.37 -4.35
CA TYR A 81 17.04 10.21 -3.60
C TYR A 81 15.85 9.81 -4.48
N ILE A 82 15.81 10.24 -5.75
CA ILE A 82 14.75 9.86 -6.70
C ILE A 82 14.90 8.39 -7.11
N HIS A 83 16.14 7.91 -7.29
CA HIS A 83 16.38 6.49 -7.55
C HIS A 83 15.96 5.62 -6.37
N LEU A 84 16.32 6.02 -5.14
CA LEU A 84 15.90 5.32 -3.93
C LEU A 84 14.37 5.32 -3.79
N MET A 85 13.73 6.46 -3.97
CA MET A 85 12.26 6.59 -3.96
C MET A 85 11.61 5.67 -4.99
N PHE A 86 12.16 5.59 -6.20
CA PHE A 86 11.65 4.73 -7.26
C PHE A 86 11.79 3.24 -6.92
N VAL A 87 12.97 2.80 -6.46
CA VAL A 87 13.22 1.40 -6.08
C VAL A 87 12.32 0.98 -4.91
N LEU A 88 12.18 1.84 -3.89
CA LEU A 88 11.28 1.58 -2.76
C LEU A 88 9.82 1.49 -3.23
N GLY A 89 9.38 2.40 -4.10
CA GLY A 89 8.03 2.36 -4.69
C GLY A 89 7.76 1.07 -5.47
N LEU A 90 8.73 0.58 -6.25
CA LEU A 90 8.61 -0.69 -6.95
C LEU A 90 8.51 -1.87 -5.98
N LEU A 91 9.31 -1.88 -4.92
CA LEU A 91 9.24 -2.92 -3.87
C LEU A 91 7.86 -2.94 -3.20
N MET A 92 7.33 -1.76 -2.83
CA MET A 92 6.00 -1.59 -2.26
C MET A 92 4.90 -2.12 -3.20
N MET A 93 5.02 -1.83 -4.50
CA MET A 93 4.10 -2.33 -5.52
C MET A 93 4.13 -3.86 -5.61
N LEU A 94 5.32 -4.48 -5.64
CA LEU A 94 5.47 -5.93 -5.70
C LEU A 94 4.87 -6.62 -4.48
N ILE A 95 5.06 -6.06 -3.29
CA ILE A 95 4.41 -6.54 -2.05
C ILE A 95 2.89 -6.48 -2.20
N PHE A 96 2.34 -5.38 -2.69
CA PHE A 96 0.90 -5.24 -2.89
C PHE A 96 0.35 -6.24 -3.92
N ILE A 97 1.03 -6.42 -5.05
CA ILE A 97 0.66 -7.41 -6.08
C ILE A 97 0.61 -8.81 -5.44
N TYR A 98 1.62 -9.20 -4.67
CA TYR A 98 1.63 -10.48 -3.97
C TYR A 98 0.47 -10.61 -2.97
N VAL A 99 0.21 -9.57 -2.17
CA VAL A 99 -0.92 -9.53 -1.22
C VAL A 99 -2.25 -9.75 -1.96
N PHE A 100 -2.48 -9.03 -3.05
CA PHE A 100 -3.73 -9.09 -3.81
C PHE A 100 -3.93 -10.45 -4.49
N PHE A 101 -2.93 -10.94 -5.22
CA PHE A 101 -3.08 -12.14 -6.05
C PHE A 101 -2.91 -13.45 -5.28
N SER A 102 -2.25 -13.45 -4.12
CA SER A 102 -2.03 -14.65 -3.30
C SER A 102 -2.84 -14.60 -2.00
N ALA A 103 -2.45 -13.73 -1.06
CA ALA A 103 -2.97 -13.79 0.31
C ALA A 103 -4.46 -13.42 0.40
N PHE A 104 -4.91 -12.42 -0.37
CA PHE A 104 -6.32 -12.02 -0.40
C PHE A 104 -7.21 -13.06 -1.07
N LYS A 105 -6.75 -13.71 -2.15
CA LYS A 105 -7.47 -14.85 -2.74
C LYS A 105 -7.64 -15.99 -1.74
N LYS A 106 -6.58 -16.34 -1.00
CA LYS A 106 -6.64 -17.36 0.06
C LYS A 106 -7.62 -16.98 1.18
N LEU A 107 -7.60 -15.72 1.62
CA LEU A 107 -8.54 -15.22 2.63
C LEU A 107 -9.99 -15.41 2.17
N ASN A 108 -10.32 -14.97 0.94
CA ASN A 108 -11.66 -15.10 0.38
C ASN A 108 -12.09 -16.57 0.22
N TYR A 109 -11.17 -17.42 -0.24
CA TYR A 109 -11.40 -18.84 -0.40
C TYR A 109 -11.78 -19.52 0.93
N HIS A 110 -11.00 -19.28 1.99
CA HIS A 110 -11.27 -19.90 3.29
C HIS A 110 -12.52 -19.32 3.97
N ILE A 111 -12.80 -18.02 3.82
CA ILE A 111 -14.04 -17.41 4.35
C ILE A 111 -15.27 -18.01 3.67
N ALA A 112 -15.24 -18.23 2.35
CA ALA A 112 -16.37 -18.80 1.60
C ALA A 112 -16.70 -20.25 1.99
N ARG A 113 -15.79 -20.93 2.71
CA ARG A 113 -15.91 -22.32 3.16
C ARG A 113 -16.02 -22.44 4.68
N ASP A 114 -16.17 -21.30 5.38
CA ASP A 114 -16.17 -21.22 6.84
C ASP A 114 -14.92 -21.84 7.51
N GLU A 115 -13.78 -21.86 6.82
CA GLU A 115 -12.49 -22.38 7.30
C GLU A 115 -11.75 -21.30 8.13
N TRP A 116 -12.32 -20.93 9.28
CA TRP A 116 -11.87 -19.78 10.09
C TRP A 116 -10.39 -19.79 10.51
N PRO A 117 -9.79 -20.91 10.95
CA PRO A 117 -8.37 -20.92 11.32
C PRO A 117 -7.45 -20.59 10.13
N SER A 118 -7.72 -21.18 8.97
CA SER A 118 -6.96 -20.96 7.73
C SER A 118 -7.14 -19.52 7.20
N ALA A 119 -8.36 -18.98 7.26
CA ALA A 119 -8.63 -17.58 6.98
C ALA A 119 -7.86 -16.63 7.91
N GLY A 120 -7.74 -16.99 9.20
CA GLY A 120 -6.93 -16.28 10.18
C GLY A 120 -5.44 -16.19 9.82
N ILE A 121 -4.87 -17.29 9.35
CA ILE A 121 -3.47 -17.34 8.87
C ILE A 121 -3.29 -16.43 7.65
N ALA A 122 -4.18 -16.52 6.66
CA ALA A 122 -4.14 -15.67 5.47
C ALA A 122 -4.24 -14.17 5.84
N LEU A 123 -5.16 -13.80 6.74
CA LEU A 123 -5.26 -12.43 7.24
C LEU A 123 -3.98 -12.00 7.99
N GLY A 124 -3.36 -12.90 8.75
CA GLY A 124 -2.07 -12.67 9.40
C GLY A 124 -0.97 -12.30 8.41
N GLN A 125 -0.85 -13.03 7.31
CA GLN A 125 0.11 -12.74 6.24
C GLN A 125 -0.17 -11.38 5.60
N ILE A 126 -1.43 -11.05 5.30
CA ILE A 126 -1.81 -9.74 4.75
C ILE A 126 -1.38 -8.63 5.71
N ARG A 127 -1.66 -8.76 7.01
CA ARG A 127 -1.29 -7.73 8.01
C ARG A 127 0.21 -7.52 8.10
N LEU A 128 1.00 -8.59 8.09
CA LEU A 128 2.46 -8.49 8.12
C LEU A 128 2.97 -7.72 6.90
N LEU A 129 2.51 -8.09 5.71
CA LEU A 129 2.94 -7.47 4.46
C LEU A 129 2.48 -6.01 4.35
N ILE A 130 1.25 -5.69 4.77
CA ILE A 130 0.78 -4.29 4.85
C ILE A 130 1.61 -3.49 5.86
N GLY A 131 1.98 -4.07 7.00
CA GLY A 131 2.84 -3.42 7.99
C GLY A 131 4.23 -3.08 7.44
N ILE A 132 4.87 -4.04 6.76
CA ILE A 132 6.15 -3.81 6.05
C ILE A 132 5.97 -2.71 4.99
N ASN A 133 4.90 -2.78 4.20
CA ASN A 133 4.62 -1.83 3.13
C ASN A 133 4.39 -0.41 3.68
N LEU A 134 3.70 -0.28 4.82
CA LEU A 134 3.53 1.00 5.51
C LEU A 134 4.86 1.59 5.96
N ILE A 135 5.76 0.78 6.55
CA ILE A 135 7.10 1.24 6.95
C ILE A 135 7.88 1.72 5.72
N LEU A 136 7.87 0.95 4.63
CA LEU A 136 8.50 1.35 3.37
C LEU A 136 7.90 2.65 2.83
N GLY A 137 6.59 2.84 2.92
CA GLY A 137 5.92 4.08 2.53
C GLY A 137 6.39 5.29 3.33
N ILE A 138 6.51 5.15 4.65
CA ILE A 138 7.03 6.21 5.52
C ILE A 138 8.49 6.52 5.18
N VAL A 139 9.34 5.49 5.02
CA VAL A 139 10.74 5.66 4.61
C VAL A 139 10.84 6.37 3.25
N THR A 140 10.00 5.99 2.29
CA THR A 140 9.96 6.59 0.96
C THR A 140 9.61 8.08 1.02
N ILE A 141 8.63 8.46 1.84
CA ILE A 141 8.26 9.86 2.08
C ILE A 141 9.45 10.61 2.72
N THR A 142 10.10 10.03 3.72
CA THR A 142 11.27 10.62 4.37
C THR A 142 12.42 10.86 3.37
N VAL A 143 12.73 9.88 2.52
CA VAL A 143 13.74 10.00 1.46
C VAL A 143 13.38 11.13 0.49
N ALA A 144 12.12 11.22 0.08
CA ALA A 144 11.66 12.24 -0.85
C ALA A 144 11.77 13.67 -0.26
N VAL A 145 11.42 13.84 1.02
CA VAL A 145 11.41 15.14 1.69
C VAL A 145 12.82 15.59 2.10
N LEU A 146 13.57 14.73 2.78
CA LEU A 146 14.87 15.08 3.33
C LEU A 146 16.00 15.00 2.29
N GLY A 147 15.90 14.09 1.33
CA GLY A 147 16.88 13.94 0.26
C GLY A 147 16.79 15.03 -0.82
N GLY A 148 15.65 15.72 -0.92
CA GLY A 148 15.48 16.87 -1.81
C GLY A 148 15.93 18.21 -1.23
N SER A 149 16.22 18.26 0.07
CA SER A 149 16.66 19.47 0.78
C SER A 149 18.19 19.63 0.92
N THR A 150 18.95 18.73 0.30
CA THR A 150 20.42 18.71 0.25
C THR A 150 20.91 18.79 -1.19
#